data_AF-A0A0F9QEK2-F1
#
_entry.id   AF-A0A0F9QEK2-F1
#
_cell.length_a   1.000
_cell.length_b   1.000
_cell.length_c   1.000
_cell.angle_alpha   90.00
_cell.angle_beta   90.00
_cell.angle_gamma   90.00
#
_symmetry.space_group_name_H-M   'P 1'
#
loop_
_entity.id
_entity.type
_entity.pdbx_description
1 polymer ?
#
loop_
_entity_poly.entity_id
_entity_poly.type
_entity_poly.pdbx_seq_one_letter_code
_entity_poly.pdbx_strand_id
1 'polypeptide(L)'
;MKTKVFVIRKDPNETVQDVVVRTLRQIPLKSIVTPSESKILINPNWVNTDHFNTGNVTSTDVLEGIIIYLIDDAEIDAKKITVADGGTFGNSEKFFKLNEIFRLEKYGITIMNLNNDDVVKGIKIPNPLALKTVNIVKTAMEASCIISVPSLKTHSMAYTTLS
;
A
#
# COMPACT_ATOMS: atom_id res chain seq x y z
N MET A 1 -0.71 24.76 -7.54
CA MET A 1 -1.70 23.92 -6.84
C MET A 1 -1.33 23.89 -5.36
N LYS A 2 -2.23 24.24 -4.42
CA LYS A 2 -1.91 24.17 -2.98
C LYS A 2 -2.16 22.74 -2.50
N THR A 3 -1.14 22.06 -2.00
CA THR A 3 -1.28 20.75 -1.36
C THR A 3 -2.07 20.90 -0.07
N LYS A 4 -3.13 20.10 0.11
CA LYS A 4 -3.86 20.01 1.37
C LYS A 4 -3.23 18.89 2.21
N VAL A 5 -2.89 19.21 3.45
CA VAL A 5 -2.36 18.24 4.42
C VAL A 5 -3.36 18.14 5.56
N PHE A 6 -3.67 16.92 5.96
CA PHE A 6 -4.56 16.63 7.08
C PHE A 6 -3.74 15.94 8.17
N VAL A 7 -3.86 16.42 9.40
CA VAL A 7 -3.30 15.78 10.59
C VAL A 7 -4.49 15.44 11.49
N ILE A 8 -4.77 14.15 11.62
CA ILE A 8 -5.94 13.66 12.35
C ILE A 8 -5.45 12.86 13.54
N ARG A 9 -5.88 13.27 14.73
CA ARG A 9 -5.59 12.57 15.97
C ARG A 9 -6.58 11.41 16.15
N LYS A 10 -6.07 10.27 16.59
CA LYS A 10 -6.89 9.14 17.06
C LYS A 10 -7.52 9.48 18.41
N ASP A 11 -8.82 9.30 18.55
CA ASP A 11 -9.50 9.45 19.83
C ASP A 11 -9.20 8.26 20.76
N PRO A 12 -9.31 8.41 22.09
CA PRO A 12 -8.94 7.36 23.04
C PRO A 12 -9.65 6.01 22.79
N ASN A 13 -10.93 6.06 22.41
CA ASN A 13 -11.78 4.88 22.23
C ASN A 13 -11.75 4.31 20.81
N GLU A 14 -11.08 4.98 19.86
CA GLU A 14 -10.98 4.50 18.48
C GLU A 14 -9.90 3.41 18.35
N THR A 15 -10.15 2.44 17.49
CA THR A 15 -9.10 1.58 16.95
C THR A 15 -8.26 2.34 15.91
N VAL A 16 -7.16 1.75 15.43
CA VAL A 16 -6.39 2.34 14.33
C VAL A 16 -7.20 2.33 13.03
N GLN A 17 -7.99 1.28 12.82
CA GLN A 17 -8.89 1.12 11.69
C GLN A 17 -9.94 2.25 11.66
N ASP A 18 -10.54 2.58 12.82
CA ASP A 18 -11.56 3.64 12.93
C ASP A 18 -11.01 5.00 12.49
N VAL A 19 -9.85 5.41 13.00
CA VAL A 19 -9.25 6.71 12.64
C VAL A 19 -8.83 6.75 11.17
N VAL A 20 -8.39 5.62 10.60
CA VAL A 20 -8.05 5.52 9.17
C VAL A 20 -9.31 5.68 8.32
N VAL A 21 -10.37 4.93 8.59
CA VAL A 21 -11.65 5.05 7.87
C VAL A 21 -12.21 6.47 7.97
N ARG A 22 -12.23 7.06 9.18
CA ARG A 22 -12.66 8.45 9.40
C ARG A 22 -11.78 9.46 8.65
N THR A 23 -10.48 9.19 8.52
CA THR A 23 -9.56 10.02 7.74
C THR A 23 -9.87 9.94 6.25
N LEU A 24 -10.04 8.72 5.71
CA LEU A 24 -10.32 8.51 4.30
C LEU A 24 -11.67 9.08 3.86
N ARG A 25 -12.66 9.14 4.77
CA ARG A 25 -13.95 9.82 4.53
C ARG A 25 -13.83 11.34 4.33
N GLN A 26 -12.74 11.96 4.79
CA GLN A 26 -12.51 13.41 4.63
C GLN A 26 -11.84 13.79 3.31
N ILE A 27 -11.27 12.81 2.60
CA ILE A 27 -10.67 13.02 1.28
C ILE A 27 -11.63 12.49 0.20
N PRO A 28 -11.63 13.06 -1.01
CA PRO A 28 -12.53 12.64 -2.07
C PRO A 28 -12.06 11.34 -2.76
N LEU A 29 -11.68 10.32 -1.98
CA LEU A 29 -11.07 9.09 -2.51
C LEU A 29 -12.01 8.32 -3.45
N LYS A 30 -13.33 8.33 -3.18
CA LYS A 30 -14.36 7.73 -4.05
C LYS A 30 -14.42 8.34 -5.46
N SER A 31 -13.87 9.54 -5.65
CA SER A 31 -13.75 10.17 -6.98
C SER A 31 -12.48 9.78 -7.73
N ILE A 32 -11.53 9.13 -7.05
CA ILE A 32 -10.23 8.75 -7.58
C ILE A 32 -10.15 7.24 -7.80
N VAL A 33 -10.62 6.45 -6.84
CA VAL A 33 -10.68 4.98 -6.92
C VAL A 33 -12.14 4.58 -6.97
N THR A 34 -12.54 3.92 -8.06
CA THR A 34 -13.96 3.67 -8.37
C THR A 34 -14.25 2.17 -8.53
N PRO A 35 -15.51 1.72 -8.40
CA PRO A 35 -15.88 0.33 -8.66
C PRO A 35 -15.56 -0.16 -10.09
N SER A 36 -15.33 0.75 -11.04
CA SER A 36 -14.93 0.42 -12.41
C SER A 36 -13.48 -0.04 -12.55
N GLU A 37 -12.64 0.14 -11.53
CA GLU A 37 -11.28 -0.41 -11.53
C GLU A 37 -11.34 -1.92 -11.77
N SER A 38 -10.42 -2.43 -12.59
CA SER A 38 -10.35 -3.86 -12.92
C SER A 38 -9.46 -4.61 -11.93
N LYS A 39 -8.35 -3.98 -11.51
CA LYS A 39 -7.38 -4.51 -10.54
C LYS A 39 -6.77 -3.37 -9.73
N ILE A 40 -6.82 -3.48 -8.41
CA ILE A 40 -6.25 -2.51 -7.47
C ILE A 40 -5.08 -3.18 -6.74
N LEU A 41 -3.91 -2.57 -6.87
CA LEU A 41 -2.71 -2.97 -6.12
C LEU A 41 -2.46 -1.97 -4.98
N ILE A 42 -2.48 -2.45 -3.74
CA ILE A 42 -2.06 -1.69 -2.56
C ILE A 42 -0.60 -2.06 -2.27
N ASN A 43 0.30 -1.10 -2.38
CA ASN A 43 1.70 -1.26 -2.04
C ASN A 43 2.02 -0.55 -0.71
N PRO A 44 2.29 -1.29 0.37
CA PRO A 44 2.49 -0.76 1.71
C PRO A 44 3.93 -0.37 2.05
N ASN A 45 4.91 -0.65 1.18
CA ASN A 45 6.34 -0.47 1.43
C ASN A 45 6.86 -1.21 2.69
N TRP A 46 6.91 -2.54 2.60
CA TRP A 46 7.44 -3.45 3.62
C TRP A 46 8.95 -3.69 3.45
N VAL A 47 9.74 -2.63 3.60
CA VAL A 47 11.18 -2.60 3.30
C VAL A 47 12.09 -3.31 4.31
N ASN A 48 11.60 -3.87 5.41
CA ASN A 48 12.43 -4.62 6.35
C ASN A 48 11.60 -5.67 7.11
N THR A 49 12.24 -6.37 8.04
CA THR A 49 11.57 -7.41 8.85
C THR A 49 11.16 -6.90 10.24
N ASP A 50 11.06 -5.60 10.44
CA ASP A 50 10.67 -5.05 11.73
C ASP A 50 9.18 -5.30 11.97
N HIS A 51 8.80 -5.26 13.25
CA HIS A 51 7.39 -5.15 13.59
C HIS A 51 6.91 -3.71 13.30
N PHE A 52 5.68 -3.55 12.83
CA PHE A 52 5.17 -2.24 12.38
C PHE A 52 5.09 -1.17 13.48
N ASN A 53 5.10 -1.56 14.74
CA ASN A 53 5.13 -0.66 15.90
C ASN A 53 6.40 0.21 15.98
N THR A 54 7.44 -0.12 15.22
CA THR A 54 8.66 0.68 15.09
C THR A 54 8.45 1.95 14.27
N GLY A 55 7.40 2.02 13.45
CA GLY A 55 7.17 3.11 12.50
C GLY A 55 8.01 3.01 11.21
N ASN A 56 8.84 1.97 11.08
CA ASN A 56 9.70 1.79 9.90
C ASN A 56 8.96 1.26 8.67
N VAL A 57 7.84 0.58 8.88
CA VAL A 57 6.99 -0.01 7.83
C VAL A 57 5.55 0.39 8.07
N THR A 58 4.70 0.18 7.07
CA THR A 58 3.27 0.41 7.23
C THR A 58 2.61 -0.64 8.12
N SER A 59 1.76 -0.17 9.02
CA SER A 59 1.02 -1.00 9.97
C SER A 59 -0.04 -1.85 9.29
N THR A 60 -0.15 -3.11 9.72
CA THR A 60 -1.23 -4.02 9.32
C THR A 60 -2.60 -3.45 9.68
N ASP A 61 -2.73 -2.75 10.81
CA ASP A 61 -4.00 -2.12 11.22
C ASP A 61 -4.38 -0.94 10.33
N VAL A 62 -3.38 -0.18 9.86
CA VAL A 62 -3.61 0.90 8.89
C VAL A 62 -4.09 0.33 7.56
N LEU A 63 -3.46 -0.76 7.09
CA LEU A 63 -3.91 -1.45 5.88
C LEU A 63 -5.32 -2.01 6.04
N GLU A 64 -5.64 -2.60 7.19
CA GLU A 64 -6.99 -3.09 7.48
C GLU A 64 -8.02 -1.96 7.39
N GLY A 65 -7.75 -0.79 7.96
CA GLY A 65 -8.63 0.39 7.82
C GLY A 65 -8.81 0.86 6.38
N ILE A 66 -7.75 0.80 5.56
CA ILE A 66 -7.83 1.13 4.13
C ILE A 66 -8.68 0.10 3.38
N ILE A 67 -8.49 -1.19 3.65
CA ILE A 67 -9.26 -2.28 3.04
C ILE A 67 -10.74 -2.15 3.39
N ILE A 68 -11.07 -1.92 4.67
CA ILE A 68 -12.43 -1.67 5.14
C ILE A 68 -13.05 -0.51 4.37
N TYR A 69 -12.35 0.63 4.28
CA TYR A 69 -12.87 1.78 3.53
C TYR A 69 -13.10 1.45 2.05
N LEU A 70 -12.15 0.76 1.39
CA LEU A 70 -12.30 0.44 -0.03
C LEU A 70 -13.50 -0.46 -0.29
N ILE A 71 -13.72 -1.47 0.56
CA ILE A 71 -14.83 -2.41 0.41
C ILE A 71 -16.16 -1.75 0.80
N ASP A 72 -16.25 -1.21 2.00
CA ASP A 72 -17.53 -0.79 2.60
C ASP A 72 -17.95 0.61 2.14
N ASP A 73 -17.02 1.56 2.09
CA ASP A 73 -17.32 2.93 1.72
C ASP A 73 -17.20 3.16 0.21
N ALA A 74 -16.15 2.66 -0.43
CA ALA A 74 -15.90 2.87 -1.86
C ALA A 74 -16.53 1.79 -2.77
N GLU A 75 -17.22 0.80 -2.19
CA GLU A 75 -17.97 -0.25 -2.90
C GLU A 75 -17.11 -1.05 -3.89
N ILE A 76 -15.83 -1.25 -3.55
CA ILE A 76 -14.90 -2.05 -4.34
C ILE A 76 -15.09 -3.54 -4.01
N ASP A 77 -15.26 -4.37 -5.04
CA ASP A 77 -15.21 -5.83 -4.88
C ASP A 77 -13.82 -6.25 -4.35
N ALA A 78 -13.80 -6.87 -3.18
CA ALA A 78 -12.59 -7.34 -2.50
C ALA A 78 -11.70 -8.22 -3.41
N LYS A 79 -12.28 -8.98 -4.33
CA LYS A 79 -11.53 -9.85 -5.27
C LYS A 79 -10.63 -9.07 -6.24
N LYS A 80 -10.90 -7.77 -6.41
CA LYS A 80 -10.09 -6.87 -7.25
C LYS A 80 -8.91 -6.28 -6.49
N ILE A 81 -8.84 -6.46 -5.17
CA ILE A 81 -7.84 -5.85 -4.31
C ILE A 81 -6.73 -6.86 -4.02
N THR A 82 -5.50 -6.46 -4.32
CA THR A 82 -4.28 -7.18 -3.95
C THR A 82 -3.41 -6.27 -3.10
N VAL A 83 -3.05 -6.69 -1.89
CA VAL A 83 -1.99 -6.05 -1.11
C VAL A 83 -0.70 -6.80 -1.37
N ALA A 84 0.31 -6.12 -1.90
CA ALA A 84 1.55 -6.78 -2.27
C ALA A 84 2.78 -5.90 -2.14
N ASP A 85 3.87 -6.54 -1.74
CA ASP A 85 5.22 -5.97 -1.73
C ASP A 85 6.27 -7.04 -2.00
N GLY A 86 7.43 -6.62 -2.52
CA GLY A 86 8.63 -7.45 -2.61
C GLY A 86 9.56 -7.30 -1.39
N GLY A 87 9.39 -6.25 -0.58
CA GLY A 87 10.23 -5.98 0.58
C GLY A 87 11.74 -6.03 0.29
N THR A 88 12.54 -6.39 1.30
CA THR A 88 14.01 -6.45 1.19
C THR A 88 14.52 -7.88 1.14
N PHE A 89 15.15 -8.22 0.01
CA PHE A 89 15.98 -9.42 -0.22
C PHE A 89 15.41 -10.74 0.33
N GLY A 90 14.19 -11.12 -0.09
CA GLY A 90 13.65 -12.46 0.17
C GLY A 90 13.11 -12.71 1.58
N ASN A 91 12.97 -11.67 2.41
CA ASN A 91 12.44 -11.82 3.77
C ASN A 91 10.93 -11.52 3.92
N SER A 92 10.21 -11.34 2.82
CA SER A 92 8.79 -10.97 2.82
C SER A 92 7.92 -11.95 3.62
N GLU A 93 8.17 -13.26 3.52
CA GLU A 93 7.39 -14.26 4.26
C GLU A 93 7.57 -14.15 5.78
N LYS A 94 8.81 -13.92 6.24
CA LYS A 94 9.10 -13.70 7.67
C LYS A 94 8.39 -12.45 8.15
N PHE A 95 8.43 -11.38 7.36
CA PHE A 95 7.71 -10.15 7.66
C PHE A 95 6.18 -10.36 7.71
N PHE A 96 5.61 -11.09 6.74
CA PHE A 96 4.18 -11.37 6.68
C PHE A 96 3.71 -12.12 7.91
N LYS A 97 4.49 -13.11 8.36
CA LYS A 97 4.20 -13.88 9.57
C LYS A 97 4.32 -13.02 10.83
N LEU A 98 5.40 -12.24 10.97
CA LEU A 98 5.63 -11.39 12.15
C LEU A 98 4.54 -10.34 12.34
N ASN A 99 4.05 -9.76 11.25
CA ASN A 99 3.06 -8.67 11.27
C ASN A 99 1.64 -9.16 10.96
N GLU A 100 1.43 -10.48 10.97
CA GLU A 100 0.14 -11.15 10.78
C GLU A 100 -0.62 -10.70 9.52
N ILE A 101 0.11 -10.41 8.44
CA ILE A 101 -0.45 -9.81 7.21
C ILE A 101 -1.56 -10.67 6.60
N PHE A 102 -1.41 -11.99 6.62
CA PHE A 102 -2.40 -12.92 6.07
C PHE A 102 -3.76 -12.86 6.78
N ARG A 103 -3.86 -12.27 7.98
CA ARG A 103 -5.17 -12.07 8.64
C ARG A 103 -6.10 -11.18 7.83
N LEU A 104 -5.57 -10.36 6.92
CA LEU A 104 -6.33 -9.49 6.04
C LEU A 104 -7.07 -10.28 4.93
N GLU A 105 -6.68 -11.52 4.64
CA GLU A 105 -7.38 -12.37 3.65
C GLU A 105 -8.82 -12.69 4.07
N LYS A 106 -9.17 -12.53 5.37
CA LYS A 106 -10.55 -12.66 5.86
C LYS A 106 -11.54 -11.71 5.17
N TYR A 107 -11.05 -10.62 4.55
CA TYR A 107 -11.86 -9.67 3.78
C TYR A 107 -12.09 -10.11 2.33
N GLY A 108 -11.56 -11.24 1.90
CA GLY A 108 -11.68 -11.73 0.51
C GLY A 108 -10.72 -11.08 -0.49
N ILE A 109 -9.68 -10.40 0.01
CA ILE A 109 -8.61 -9.81 -0.80
C ILE A 109 -7.46 -10.80 -1.01
N THR A 110 -6.52 -10.48 -1.93
CA THR A 110 -5.30 -11.27 -2.14
C THR A 110 -4.10 -10.63 -1.44
N ILE A 111 -3.29 -11.42 -0.73
CA ILE A 111 -1.96 -11.02 -0.24
C ILE A 111 -0.89 -11.66 -1.12
N MET A 112 0.08 -10.88 -1.60
CA MET A 112 1.10 -11.39 -2.52
C MET A 112 2.52 -10.91 -2.17
N ASN A 113 3.49 -11.82 -2.25
CA ASN A 113 4.91 -11.50 -2.26
C ASN A 113 5.35 -11.25 -3.71
N LEU A 114 5.64 -9.98 -4.05
CA LEU A 114 5.99 -9.59 -5.42
C LEU A 114 7.33 -10.17 -5.89
N ASN A 115 8.18 -10.68 -5.01
CA ASN A 115 9.40 -11.40 -5.41
C ASN A 115 9.11 -12.70 -6.18
N ASN A 116 7.91 -13.26 -6.01
CA ASN A 116 7.48 -14.48 -6.67
C ASN A 116 6.68 -14.18 -7.95
N ASP A 117 6.53 -12.90 -8.32
CA ASP A 117 5.79 -12.50 -9.52
C ASP A 117 6.65 -12.59 -10.78
N ASP A 118 5.98 -12.74 -11.92
CA ASP A 118 6.60 -12.57 -13.23
C ASP A 118 7.07 -11.13 -13.41
N VAL A 119 8.20 -10.95 -14.08
CA VAL A 119 8.80 -9.62 -14.30
C VAL A 119 8.79 -9.26 -15.77
N VAL A 120 8.13 -8.14 -16.11
CA VAL A 120 8.24 -7.50 -17.42
C VAL A 120 9.53 -6.68 -17.45
N LYS A 121 10.48 -7.11 -18.29
CA LYS A 121 11.84 -6.55 -18.31
C LYS A 121 12.00 -5.41 -19.31
N GLY A 122 12.89 -4.48 -19.00
CA GLY A 122 13.40 -3.50 -19.97
C GLY A 122 12.39 -2.44 -20.43
N ILE A 123 11.39 -2.14 -19.59
CA ILE A 123 10.40 -1.09 -19.88
C ILE A 123 11.13 0.24 -19.95
N LYS A 124 11.02 0.94 -21.08
CA LYS A 124 11.67 2.24 -21.30
C LYS A 124 10.95 3.33 -20.51
N ILE A 125 11.71 4.13 -19.78
CA ILE A 125 11.20 5.32 -19.10
C ILE A 125 11.16 6.48 -20.09
N PRO A 126 10.02 7.17 -20.27
CA PRO A 126 9.96 8.38 -21.08
C PRO A 126 10.82 9.50 -20.47
N ASN A 127 11.67 10.13 -21.29
CA ASN A 127 12.53 11.26 -20.88
C ASN A 127 13.34 11.01 -19.58
N PRO A 128 14.16 9.94 -19.52
CA PRO A 128 14.82 9.56 -18.28
C PRO A 128 15.95 10.53 -17.93
N LEU A 129 16.01 10.95 -16.66
CA LEU A 129 17.15 11.73 -16.15
C LEU A 129 18.40 10.84 -15.98
N ALA A 130 18.23 9.61 -15.49
CA ALA A 130 19.33 8.67 -15.24
C ALA A 130 18.96 7.23 -15.63
N LEU A 131 17.95 6.64 -14.98
CA LEU A 131 17.53 5.27 -15.23
C LEU A 131 16.72 5.17 -16.52
N LYS A 132 17.29 4.54 -17.56
CA LYS A 132 16.68 4.50 -18.92
C LYS A 132 15.59 3.43 -19.06
N THR A 133 15.73 2.34 -18.31
CA THR A 133 14.79 1.22 -18.34
C THR A 133 14.57 0.67 -16.94
N VAL A 134 13.38 0.16 -16.68
CA VAL A 134 13.01 -0.52 -15.43
C VAL A 134 12.44 -1.90 -15.72
N ASN A 135 12.53 -2.75 -14.70
CA ASN A 135 11.81 -4.01 -14.66
C ASN A 135 10.63 -3.80 -13.72
N ILE A 136 9.43 -4.23 -14.14
CA ILE A 136 8.22 -4.07 -13.34
C ILE A 136 7.55 -5.43 -13.23
N VAL A 137 7.09 -5.77 -12.03
CA VAL A 137 6.32 -7.01 -11.78
C VAL A 137 4.99 -6.96 -12.53
N LYS A 138 4.57 -8.11 -13.06
CA LYS A 138 3.40 -8.23 -13.94
C LYS A 138 2.13 -7.76 -13.26
N THR A 139 1.97 -8.05 -11.96
CA THR A 139 0.83 -7.58 -11.16
C THR A 139 0.71 -6.06 -11.15
N ALA A 140 1.83 -5.34 -11.03
CA ALA A 140 1.82 -3.88 -11.08
C ALA A 140 1.56 -3.34 -12.49
N MET A 141 2.03 -4.03 -13.54
CA MET A 141 1.75 -3.66 -14.94
C MET A 141 0.29 -3.85 -15.34
N GLU A 142 -0.40 -4.83 -14.75
CA GLU A 142 -1.80 -5.13 -15.03
C GLU A 142 -2.79 -4.38 -14.14
N ALA A 143 -2.32 -3.73 -13.08
CA ALA A 143 -3.16 -2.94 -12.19
C ALA A 143 -3.73 -1.72 -12.94
N SER A 144 -5.05 -1.51 -12.83
CA SER A 144 -5.67 -0.27 -13.31
C SER A 144 -5.50 0.87 -12.32
N CYS A 145 -5.31 0.55 -11.04
CA CYS A 145 -5.03 1.50 -9.97
C CYS A 145 -3.94 0.95 -9.03
N ILE A 146 -2.96 1.80 -8.70
CA ILE A 146 -1.92 1.50 -7.70
C ILE A 146 -2.04 2.51 -6.56
N ILE A 147 -2.26 2.02 -5.34
CA ILE A 147 -2.35 2.81 -4.11
C ILE A 147 -1.08 2.58 -3.31
N SER A 148 -0.21 3.59 -3.25
CA SER A 148 0.99 3.56 -2.40
C SER A 148 0.63 4.01 -0.98
N VAL A 149 0.97 3.19 0.01
CA VAL A 149 0.67 3.42 1.43
C VAL A 149 1.95 3.29 2.27
N PRO A 150 2.94 4.19 2.09
CA PRO A 150 4.19 4.15 2.85
C PRO A 150 4.07 4.84 4.21
N SER A 151 4.98 4.51 5.13
CA SER A 151 5.19 5.27 6.36
C SER A 151 6.12 6.46 6.09
N LEU A 152 5.72 7.67 6.50
CA LEU A 152 6.58 8.86 6.41
C LEU A 152 7.69 8.80 7.46
N LYS A 153 8.95 8.79 7.00
CA LYS A 153 10.13 8.75 7.88
C LYS A 153 11.29 9.58 7.35
N THR A 154 12.31 9.77 8.19
CA THR A 154 13.56 10.42 7.78
C THR A 154 14.45 9.46 7.00
N HIS A 155 15.25 10.00 6.08
CA HIS A 155 16.23 9.21 5.32
C HIS A 155 17.49 10.04 5.09
N SER A 156 18.66 9.48 5.38
CA SER A 156 19.93 10.23 5.38
C SER A 156 20.25 10.89 4.03
N MET A 157 19.91 10.24 2.91
CA MET A 157 20.20 10.76 1.56
C MET A 157 19.06 11.60 0.95
N ALA A 158 17.83 11.44 1.44
CA ALA A 158 16.65 12.08 0.86
C ALA A 158 15.99 13.12 1.79
N TYR A 159 16.54 13.29 3.00
CA TYR A 159 15.99 14.01 4.15
C TYR A 159 14.70 13.39 4.69
N THR A 160 13.70 13.19 3.83
CA THR A 160 12.42 12.54 4.13
C THR A 160 12.08 11.51 3.05
N THR A 161 11.43 10.42 3.43
CA THR A 161 10.99 9.38 2.50
C THR A 161 9.55 8.97 2.77
N LEU A 162 8.84 8.69 1.69
CA LEU A 162 7.59 7.94 1.65
C LEU A 162 7.92 6.56 1.10
N SER A 163 8.63 5.82 1.94
CA SER A 163 8.92 4.41 1.78
C SER A 163 8.54 3.77 3.10
#